data_AF-A0A7C8P138-F1
#
_entry.id   AF-A0A7C8P138-F1
#
_cell.length_a   1.000
_cell.length_b   1.000
_cell.length_c   1.000
_cell.angle_alpha   90.00
_cell.angle_beta   90.00
_cell.angle_gamma   90.00
#
_symmetry.space_group_name_H-M   'P 1'
#
loop_
_entity.id
_entity.type
_entity.pdbx_description
1 polymer ?
#
loop_
_entity_poly.entity_id
_entity_poly.type
_entity_poly.pdbx_seq_one_letter_code
_entity_poly.pdbx_strand_id
1 'polypeptide(L)'
;SRHTPFDKVKVVILGQDPYHGPKQAHGLSFSVKPPTVAPPSLRNIFGCLENDYPSFRPPENKLGLLTPWAERGVLMLNTCLTVQPGKPNSHANKGWEQFTQKVIELVAQKRMKGVVFMAWGKPAQGRIAKINKNTHLILSSCHPSPLAQPTAVVKFKDVKHFIQANQWLEKKYGEDGPIDWNSINPKNTPLFKSKAQASTSTKPATLADDIPDEIAEKFEDKIDNEKDVPSLDDDEEALREAEALEESNAKKGAKKETSKAKGKEKAKKEEPIENEYGEDDIDWDEAALKSDQVEEEAIQAKKTRGRGKK
;
A
#
# COMPACT_ATOMS: atom_id res chain seq x y z
N SER A 1 -12.48 4.10 -3.13
CA SER A 1 -11.80 3.43 -2.00
C SER A 1 -12.81 3.24 -0.87
N ARG A 2 -12.74 2.13 -0.12
CA ARG A 2 -13.60 1.93 1.07
C ARG A 2 -13.21 2.84 2.24
N HIS A 3 -11.93 3.21 2.33
CA HIS A 3 -11.39 4.07 3.39
C HIS A 3 -11.43 5.56 3.05
N THR A 4 -11.41 5.88 1.75
CA THR A 4 -11.38 7.27 1.27
C THR A 4 -12.58 7.50 0.34
N PRO A 5 -13.73 7.91 0.91
CA PRO A 5 -14.87 8.36 0.13
C PRO A 5 -14.49 9.49 -0.83
N PHE A 6 -15.13 9.52 -2.00
CA PHE A 6 -14.76 10.41 -3.10
C PHE A 6 -14.77 11.90 -2.72
N ASP A 7 -15.76 12.32 -1.94
CA ASP A 7 -15.97 13.68 -1.43
C ASP A 7 -14.95 14.10 -0.36
N LYS A 8 -14.27 13.12 0.25
CA LYS A 8 -13.24 13.34 1.29
C LYS A 8 -11.81 13.34 0.74
N VAL A 9 -11.60 13.09 -0.56
CA VAL A 9 -10.27 13.09 -1.16
C VAL A 9 -9.64 14.49 -1.07
N LYS A 10 -8.47 14.55 -0.45
CA LYS A 10 -7.61 15.73 -0.27
C LYS A 10 -6.24 15.54 -0.90
N VAL A 11 -5.70 14.32 -0.81
CA VAL A 11 -4.41 13.92 -1.40
C VAL A 11 -4.60 12.63 -2.19
N VAL A 12 -3.92 12.48 -3.32
CA VAL A 12 -3.81 11.24 -4.08
C VAL A 12 -2.33 10.85 -4.14
N ILE A 13 -2.01 9.64 -3.69
CA ILE A 13 -0.66 9.07 -3.77
C ILE A 13 -0.70 7.90 -4.73
N LEU A 14 0.07 7.99 -5.81
CA LEU A 14 0.09 6.98 -6.86
C LEU A 14 1.19 5.95 -6.62
N GLY A 15 0.81 4.68 -6.60
CA GLY A 15 1.73 3.53 -6.70
C GLY A 15 1.56 2.81 -8.04
N GLN A 16 2.41 1.82 -8.30
CA GLN A 16 2.40 1.06 -9.56
C GLN A 16 1.50 -0.17 -9.46
N ASP A 17 1.94 -1.23 -8.80
CA ASP A 17 1.20 -2.46 -8.56
C ASP A 17 1.12 -2.77 -7.05
N PRO A 18 0.24 -3.70 -6.63
CA PRO A 18 0.22 -4.16 -5.24
C PRO A 18 1.48 -4.94 -4.92
N TYR A 19 1.91 -4.94 -3.66
CA TYR A 19 2.93 -5.87 -3.20
C TYR A 19 2.54 -7.32 -3.50
N HIS A 20 3.46 -8.09 -4.10
CA HIS A 20 3.19 -9.44 -4.60
C HIS A 20 3.61 -10.55 -3.61
N GLY A 21 4.08 -10.21 -2.41
CA GLY A 21 4.35 -11.17 -1.35
C GLY A 21 3.11 -11.57 -0.53
N PRO A 22 3.14 -12.75 0.10
CA PRO A 22 2.02 -13.24 0.88
C PRO A 22 1.70 -12.29 2.04
N LYS A 23 0.41 -11.97 2.22
CA LYS A 23 -0.14 -11.12 3.30
C LYS A 23 0.45 -9.69 3.35
N GLN A 24 1.09 -9.21 2.28
CA GLN A 24 1.61 -7.84 2.22
C GLN A 24 0.56 -6.84 1.76
N ALA A 25 0.11 -6.97 0.50
CA ALA A 25 -0.86 -6.06 -0.08
C ALA A 25 -2.25 -6.18 0.57
N HIS A 26 -2.92 -5.04 0.67
CA HIS A 26 -4.30 -4.99 1.17
C HIS A 26 -5.17 -3.92 0.50
N GLY A 27 -4.76 -3.46 -0.69
CA GLY A 27 -5.55 -2.54 -1.52
C GLY A 27 -5.23 -1.05 -1.34
N LEU A 28 -4.16 -0.70 -0.62
CA LEU A 28 -3.63 0.66 -0.50
C LEU A 28 -2.19 0.70 -1.01
N SER A 29 -1.85 1.67 -1.88
CA SER A 29 -0.48 1.84 -2.37
C SER A 29 0.51 2.02 -1.20
N PHE A 30 1.72 1.46 -1.32
CA PHE A 30 2.79 1.49 -0.31
C PHE A 30 2.49 0.85 1.06
N SER A 31 1.24 0.58 1.42
CA SER A 31 0.86 0.07 2.74
C SER A 31 0.92 -1.46 2.84
N VAL A 32 1.35 -1.94 4.00
CA VAL A 32 1.33 -3.38 4.36
C VAL A 32 0.53 -3.63 5.63
N LYS A 33 -0.09 -4.82 5.72
CA LYS A 33 -0.79 -5.25 6.95
C LYS A 33 0.20 -5.79 7.99
N PRO A 34 0.00 -5.49 9.29
CA PRO A 34 0.69 -6.20 10.36
C PRO A 34 0.45 -7.72 10.22
N PRO A 35 1.45 -8.56 10.54
CA PRO A 35 2.74 -8.22 11.16
C PRO A 35 3.85 -7.84 10.16
N THR A 36 3.53 -7.61 8.88
CA THR A 36 4.53 -7.30 7.84
C THR A 36 5.26 -5.99 8.16
N VAL A 37 6.58 -6.04 8.13
CA VAL A 37 7.43 -4.85 8.28
C VAL A 37 7.36 -3.97 7.04
N ALA A 38 7.53 -2.66 7.24
CA ALA A 38 7.54 -1.64 6.21
C ALA A 38 8.59 -1.98 5.13
N PRO A 39 8.16 -2.12 3.86
CA PRO A 39 9.07 -2.33 2.76
C PRO A 39 10.05 -1.15 2.59
N PRO A 40 11.16 -1.33 1.86
CA PRO A 40 12.19 -0.31 1.69
C PRO A 40 11.67 1.04 1.17
N SER A 41 10.80 1.02 0.16
CA SER A 41 10.11 2.21 -0.35
C SER A 41 9.35 2.96 0.76
N LEU A 42 8.60 2.23 1.60
CA LEU A 42 7.89 2.83 2.73
C LEU A 42 8.83 3.37 3.82
N ARG A 43 9.98 2.72 4.06
CA ARG A 43 10.99 3.26 4.99
C ARG A 43 11.57 4.59 4.50
N ASN A 44 11.78 4.74 3.19
CA ASN A 44 12.21 6.02 2.62
C ASN A 44 11.11 7.09 2.69
N ILE A 45 9.84 6.70 2.57
CA ILE A 45 8.69 7.58 2.84
C ILE A 45 8.71 8.06 4.29
N PHE A 46 8.95 7.18 5.26
CA PHE A 46 9.11 7.59 6.66
C PHE A 46 10.32 8.51 6.87
N GLY A 47 11.45 8.25 6.23
CA GLY A 47 12.61 9.16 6.30
C GLY A 47 12.34 10.55 5.73
N CYS A 48 11.53 10.65 4.66
CA CYS A 48 11.04 11.94 4.16
C CYS A 48 10.16 12.65 5.19
N LEU A 49 9.23 11.93 5.83
CA LEU A 49 8.39 12.48 6.89
C LEU A 49 9.17 12.94 8.12
N GLU A 50 10.20 12.22 8.55
CA GLU A 50 11.10 12.65 9.63
C GLU A 50 11.80 13.96 9.29
N ASN A 51 12.20 14.14 8.03
CA ASN A 51 12.83 15.36 7.53
C ASN A 51 11.84 16.54 7.39
N ASP A 52 10.57 16.27 7.08
CA ASP A 52 9.52 17.28 6.99
C ASP A 52 8.97 17.68 8.36
N TYR A 53 8.89 16.71 9.27
CA TYR A 53 8.31 16.85 10.60
C TYR A 53 9.24 16.24 11.64
N PRO A 54 10.08 17.04 12.32
CA PRO A 54 10.97 16.55 13.38
C PRO A 54 10.24 15.87 14.56
N SER A 55 8.93 16.07 14.69
CA SER A 55 8.06 15.40 15.67
C SER A 55 7.51 14.05 15.19
N PHE A 56 7.59 13.75 13.89
CA PHE A 56 7.19 12.46 13.35
C PHE A 56 8.09 11.35 13.89
N ARG A 57 7.49 10.21 14.20
CA ARG A 57 8.21 8.99 14.58
C ARG A 57 7.66 7.86 13.71
N PRO A 58 8.50 6.97 13.16
CA PRO A 58 7.98 5.82 12.44
C PRO A 58 7.29 4.86 13.42
N PRO A 59 6.31 4.05 12.94
CA PRO A 59 5.63 3.06 13.77
C PRO A 59 6.57 2.08 14.47
N GLU A 60 6.20 1.69 15.69
CA GLU A 60 6.87 0.62 16.44
C GLU A 60 6.92 -0.67 15.62
N ASN A 61 7.91 -1.52 15.91
CA ASN A 61 8.15 -2.78 15.21
C ASN A 61 8.32 -2.65 13.69
N LYS A 62 8.62 -1.44 13.20
CA LYS A 62 8.78 -1.13 11.78
C LYS A 62 7.53 -1.48 10.97
N LEU A 63 6.32 -1.35 11.53
CA LEU A 63 5.08 -1.64 10.82
C LEU A 63 4.79 -0.61 9.72
N GLY A 64 3.93 -1.00 8.76
CA GLY A 64 3.65 -0.19 7.56
C GLY A 64 2.16 -0.02 7.23
N LEU A 65 1.29 0.00 8.23
CA LEU A 65 -0.15 0.18 8.02
C LEU A 65 -0.48 1.67 7.86
N LEU A 66 -1.02 2.05 6.69
CA LEU A 66 -1.31 3.44 6.33
C LEU A 66 -2.82 3.72 6.22
N THR A 67 -3.67 2.79 6.66
CA THR A 67 -5.12 2.98 6.76
C THR A 67 -5.49 4.30 7.47
N PRO A 68 -4.81 4.72 8.56
CA PRO A 68 -5.10 6.01 9.20
C PRO A 68 -4.96 7.23 8.29
N TRP A 69 -4.06 7.20 7.29
CA TRP A 69 -3.96 8.25 6.28
C TRP A 69 -5.13 8.19 5.31
N ALA A 70 -5.51 6.98 4.88
CA ALA A 70 -6.62 6.80 3.94
C ALA A 70 -7.94 7.33 4.48
N GLU A 71 -8.21 7.10 5.76
CA GLU A 71 -9.39 7.59 6.49
C GLU A 71 -9.41 9.12 6.64
N ARG A 72 -8.25 9.78 6.48
CA ARG A 72 -8.09 11.25 6.56
C ARG A 72 -8.13 11.95 5.20
N GLY A 73 -8.50 11.24 4.14
CA GLY A 73 -8.64 11.84 2.80
C GLY A 73 -7.47 11.59 1.86
N VAL A 74 -6.56 10.68 2.20
CA VAL A 74 -5.45 10.28 1.32
C VAL A 74 -5.87 9.08 0.47
N LEU A 75 -6.18 9.31 -0.81
CA LEU A 75 -6.47 8.23 -1.75
C LEU A 75 -5.15 7.57 -2.18
N MET A 76 -4.90 6.38 -1.63
CA MET A 76 -3.72 5.57 -1.93
C MET A 76 -4.02 4.60 -3.08
N LEU A 77 -3.71 5.00 -4.30
CA LEU A 77 -4.16 4.33 -5.53
C LEU A 77 -2.97 3.74 -6.29
N ASN A 78 -2.95 2.42 -6.45
CA ASN A 78 -2.06 1.79 -7.42
C ASN A 78 -2.65 1.92 -8.83
N THR A 79 -1.81 2.04 -9.86
CA THR A 79 -2.26 2.05 -11.27
C THR A 79 -2.77 0.69 -11.73
N CYS A 80 -2.17 -0.39 -11.24
CA CYS A 80 -2.67 -1.75 -11.37
C CYS A 80 -3.20 -2.23 -10.00
N LEU A 81 -4.39 -2.85 -9.95
CA LEU A 81 -5.05 -3.17 -8.68
C LEU A 81 -4.90 -4.62 -8.23
N THR A 82 -4.29 -5.47 -9.05
CA THR A 82 -4.03 -6.88 -8.73
C THR A 82 -2.68 -7.32 -9.29
N VAL A 83 -2.10 -8.38 -8.73
CA VAL A 83 -0.84 -8.96 -9.17
C VAL A 83 -0.82 -10.44 -8.80
N GLN A 84 -0.17 -11.28 -9.61
CA GLN A 84 0.09 -12.67 -9.25
C GLN A 84 1.18 -12.75 -8.16
N PRO A 85 1.09 -13.72 -7.23
CA PRO A 85 2.11 -13.91 -6.20
C PRO A 85 3.51 -14.08 -6.79
N GLY A 86 4.47 -13.29 -6.30
CA GLY A 86 5.88 -13.33 -6.74
C GLY A 86 6.16 -12.91 -8.19
N LYS A 87 5.17 -12.38 -8.91
CA LYS A 87 5.31 -11.94 -10.30
C LYS A 87 4.89 -10.47 -10.43
N PRO A 88 5.80 -9.51 -10.14
CA PRO A 88 5.53 -8.08 -10.31
C PRO A 88 4.99 -7.79 -11.71
N ASN A 89 4.06 -6.84 -11.84
CA ASN A 89 3.45 -6.43 -13.12
C ASN A 89 2.77 -7.53 -13.95
N SER A 90 2.53 -8.73 -13.39
CA SER A 90 1.85 -9.82 -14.10
C SER A 90 0.46 -9.48 -14.62
N HIS A 91 -0.18 -8.44 -14.07
CA HIS A 91 -1.46 -7.90 -14.54
C HIS A 91 -1.35 -6.48 -15.14
N ALA A 92 -0.14 -6.00 -15.44
CA ALA A 92 0.06 -4.74 -16.14
C ALA A 92 -0.54 -4.80 -17.54
N ASN A 93 -1.05 -3.67 -18.02
CA ASN A 93 -1.66 -3.49 -19.34
C ASN A 93 -2.88 -4.40 -19.60
N LYS A 94 -3.55 -4.87 -18.54
CA LYS A 94 -4.77 -5.70 -18.62
C LYS A 94 -6.06 -4.93 -18.32
N GLY A 95 -6.00 -3.60 -18.38
CA GLY A 95 -7.17 -2.71 -18.27
C GLY A 95 -7.30 -1.99 -16.91
N TRP A 96 -6.56 -2.41 -15.88
CA TRP A 96 -6.56 -1.70 -14.60
C TRP A 96 -6.09 -0.25 -14.73
N GLU A 97 -5.10 -0.02 -15.60
CA GLU A 97 -4.54 1.28 -15.88
C GLU A 97 -5.59 2.23 -16.47
N GLN A 98 -6.48 1.73 -17.32
CA GLN A 98 -7.57 2.52 -17.90
C GLN A 98 -8.59 2.89 -16.82
N PHE A 99 -8.96 1.92 -15.97
CA PHE A 99 -9.86 2.14 -14.85
C PHE A 99 -9.31 3.17 -13.87
N THR A 100 -8.06 3.00 -13.42
CA THR A 100 -7.44 3.90 -12.44
C THR A 100 -7.13 5.27 -13.02
N GLN A 101 -6.79 5.35 -14.31
CA GLN A 101 -6.71 6.62 -15.02
C GLN A 101 -8.05 7.36 -14.98
N LYS A 102 -9.17 6.66 -15.20
CA LYS A 102 -10.49 7.29 -15.13
C LYS A 102 -10.83 7.79 -13.73
N VAL A 103 -10.42 7.05 -12.69
CA VAL A 103 -10.55 7.50 -11.30
C VAL A 103 -9.77 8.80 -11.06
N ILE A 104 -8.52 8.88 -11.53
CA ILE A 104 -7.68 10.09 -11.41
C ILE A 104 -8.34 11.28 -12.12
N GLU A 105 -8.82 11.08 -13.34
CA GLU A 105 -9.53 12.11 -14.12
C GLU A 105 -10.79 12.60 -13.41
N LEU A 106 -11.61 11.68 -12.86
CA LEU A 106 -12.83 12.05 -12.14
C LEU A 106 -12.52 12.82 -10.86
N VAL A 107 -11.49 12.42 -10.11
CA VAL A 107 -11.02 13.18 -8.94
C VAL A 107 -10.60 14.58 -9.37
N ALA A 108 -9.78 14.71 -10.40
CA ALA A 108 -9.36 16.02 -10.90
C ALA A 108 -10.56 16.87 -11.38
N GLN A 109 -11.48 16.28 -12.13
CA GLN A 109 -12.62 16.99 -12.71
C GLN A 109 -13.65 17.42 -11.67
N LYS A 110 -13.95 16.59 -10.67
CA LYS A 110 -15.07 16.83 -9.73
C LYS A 110 -14.64 17.47 -8.42
N ARG A 111 -13.36 17.38 -8.02
CA ARG A 111 -12.85 18.00 -6.79
C ARG A 111 -12.47 19.46 -7.03
N MET A 112 -13.50 20.30 -7.17
CA MET A 112 -13.35 21.72 -7.54
C MET A 112 -12.54 22.57 -6.56
N LYS A 113 -12.52 22.22 -5.27
CA LYS A 113 -11.64 22.87 -4.26
C LYS A 113 -10.15 22.56 -4.49
N GLY A 114 -9.85 21.59 -5.35
CA GLY A 114 -8.51 21.13 -5.66
C GLY A 114 -8.03 20.01 -4.75
N VAL A 115 -7.04 19.26 -5.21
CA VAL A 115 -6.48 18.07 -4.53
C VAL A 115 -4.97 18.09 -4.74
N VAL A 116 -4.22 17.53 -3.80
CA VAL A 116 -2.77 17.33 -3.96
C VAL A 116 -2.53 15.98 -4.63
N PHE A 117 -1.84 15.95 -5.76
CA PHE A 117 -1.36 14.73 -6.40
C PHE A 117 0.13 14.55 -6.12
N MET A 118 0.48 13.42 -5.50
CA MET A 118 1.87 13.01 -5.28
C MET A 118 2.23 11.92 -6.29
N ALA A 119 3.13 12.25 -7.21
CA ALA A 119 3.55 11.38 -8.31
C ALA A 119 5.07 11.12 -8.24
N TRP A 120 5.42 9.98 -7.66
CA TRP A 120 6.82 9.61 -7.44
C TRP A 120 7.28 8.62 -8.50
N GLY A 121 8.31 8.99 -9.26
CA GLY A 121 8.80 8.23 -10.42
C GLY A 121 8.09 8.60 -11.73
N LYS A 122 8.76 8.31 -12.86
CA LYS A 122 8.27 8.60 -14.22
C LYS A 122 6.88 8.00 -14.50
N PRO A 123 6.57 6.74 -14.11
CA PRO A 123 5.27 6.14 -14.41
C PRO A 123 4.11 6.93 -13.76
N ALA A 124 4.23 7.27 -12.47
CA ALA A 124 3.22 8.06 -11.78
C ALA A 124 3.08 9.47 -12.36
N GLN A 125 4.19 10.10 -12.76
CA GLN A 125 4.19 11.44 -13.37
C GLN A 125 3.46 11.46 -14.71
N GLY A 126 3.60 10.42 -15.54
CA GLY A 126 2.88 10.29 -16.80
C GLY A 126 1.35 10.31 -16.62
N ARG A 127 0.85 9.66 -15.56
CA ARG A 127 -0.60 9.55 -15.26
C ARG A 127 -1.27 10.86 -14.91
N ILE A 128 -0.50 11.82 -14.37
CA ILE A 128 -1.00 13.11 -13.91
C ILE A 128 -0.61 14.28 -14.83
N ALA A 129 0.07 14.01 -15.95
CA ALA A 129 0.61 15.05 -16.83
C ALA A 129 -0.45 16.02 -17.38
N LYS A 130 -1.69 15.55 -17.56
CA LYS A 130 -2.83 16.33 -18.08
C LYS A 130 -3.65 17.04 -17.00
N ILE A 131 -3.31 16.90 -15.72
CA ILE A 131 -4.06 17.51 -14.62
C ILE A 131 -3.82 19.02 -14.57
N ASN A 132 -4.90 19.79 -14.39
CA ASN A 132 -4.85 21.25 -14.31
C ASN A 132 -4.15 21.72 -13.02
N LYS A 133 -2.93 22.25 -13.17
CA LYS A 133 -2.08 22.77 -12.08
C LYS A 133 -2.62 24.06 -11.43
N ASN A 134 -3.59 24.74 -12.04
CA ASN A 134 -4.21 25.94 -11.45
C ASN A 134 -5.21 25.56 -10.35
N THR A 135 -5.84 24.39 -10.49
CA THR A 135 -6.83 23.89 -9.52
C THR A 135 -6.18 22.96 -8.50
N HIS A 136 -5.28 22.08 -8.94
CA HIS A 136 -4.66 21.04 -8.13
C HIS A 136 -3.18 21.33 -7.89
N LEU A 137 -2.67 20.86 -6.75
CA LEU A 137 -1.23 20.86 -6.52
C LEU A 137 -0.64 19.54 -7.05
N ILE A 138 0.43 19.64 -7.83
CA ILE A 138 1.18 18.48 -8.32
C ILE A 138 2.57 18.49 -7.67
N LEU A 139 2.89 17.41 -6.96
CA LEU A 139 4.17 17.18 -6.28
C LEU A 139 4.85 15.95 -6.89
N SER A 140 5.96 16.18 -7.59
CA SER A 140 6.65 15.15 -8.38
C SER A 140 8.11 15.00 -7.95
N SER A 141 8.58 13.77 -7.84
CA SER A 141 9.99 13.45 -7.52
C SER A 141 10.42 12.12 -8.12
N CYS A 142 11.65 11.69 -7.85
CA CYS A 142 12.05 10.29 -8.00
C CYS A 142 11.14 9.37 -7.17
N HIS A 143 11.16 8.07 -7.47
CA HIS A 143 10.42 7.07 -6.70
C HIS A 143 11.08 6.84 -5.33
N PRO A 144 10.34 6.52 -4.25
CA PRO A 144 10.91 6.20 -2.95
C PRO A 144 11.76 4.93 -2.91
N SER A 145 11.69 4.05 -3.91
CA SER A 145 12.56 2.86 -3.95
C SER A 145 14.04 3.27 -3.86
N PRO A 146 14.85 2.56 -3.06
CA PRO A 146 16.31 2.68 -3.04
C PRO A 146 16.98 2.65 -4.41
N LEU A 147 16.35 2.00 -5.39
CA LEU A 147 16.91 1.81 -6.73
C LEU A 147 16.73 3.03 -7.63
N ALA A 148 15.77 3.89 -7.32
CA ALA A 148 15.62 5.18 -7.97
C ALA A 148 16.58 6.24 -7.41
N GLN A 149 17.23 5.98 -6.27
CA GLN A 149 18.08 6.98 -5.58
C GLN A 149 19.42 7.28 -6.28
N PRO A 150 20.14 6.30 -6.86
CA PRO A 150 21.43 6.56 -7.49
C PRO A 150 21.37 7.54 -8.66
N THR A 151 20.26 7.57 -9.40
CA THR A 151 20.06 8.42 -10.58
C THR A 151 19.27 9.71 -10.26
N ALA A 152 18.81 9.87 -9.01
CA ALA A 152 17.99 11.01 -8.63
C ALA A 152 18.85 12.26 -8.34
N VAL A 153 18.45 13.40 -8.92
CA VAL A 153 19.04 14.72 -8.63
C VAL A 153 18.82 15.10 -7.16
N VAL A 154 17.62 14.83 -6.65
CA VAL A 154 17.25 15.01 -5.24
C VAL A 154 16.86 13.66 -4.69
N LYS A 155 17.48 13.23 -3.59
CA LYS A 155 17.12 11.99 -2.91
C LYS A 155 15.70 12.08 -2.41
N PHE A 156 14.95 10.99 -2.47
CA PHE A 156 13.54 10.96 -2.06
C PHE A 156 13.36 11.46 -0.62
N LYS A 157 14.24 11.05 0.30
CA LYS A 157 14.16 11.50 1.70
C LYS A 157 14.25 13.02 1.89
N ASP A 158 14.85 13.73 0.93
CA ASP A 158 15.09 15.17 1.02
C ASP A 158 13.99 15.99 0.31
N VAL A 159 13.03 15.32 -0.34
CA VAL A 159 11.84 15.97 -0.92
C VAL A 159 10.94 16.48 0.21
N LYS A 160 10.27 17.62 -0.02
CA LYS A 160 9.45 18.31 0.98
C LYS A 160 7.95 18.16 0.73
N HIS A 161 7.54 17.00 0.20
CA HIS A 161 6.20 16.83 -0.33
C HIS A 161 5.11 16.83 0.75
N PHE A 162 5.36 16.25 1.92
CA PHE A 162 4.33 16.13 2.96
C PHE A 162 4.05 17.50 3.60
N ILE A 163 5.09 18.28 3.88
CA ILE A 163 4.94 19.65 4.37
C ILE A 163 4.33 20.59 3.32
N GLN A 164 4.76 20.50 2.06
CA GLN A 164 4.17 21.30 0.97
C GLN A 164 2.69 20.97 0.76
N ALA A 165 2.32 19.68 0.84
CA ALA A 165 0.92 19.25 0.73
C ALA A 165 0.08 19.87 1.85
N ASN A 166 0.52 19.78 3.11
CA ASN A 166 -0.22 20.34 4.23
C ASN A 166 -0.32 21.87 4.18
N GLN A 167 0.75 22.57 3.83
CA GLN A 167 0.71 24.03 3.64
C GLN A 167 -0.29 24.45 2.56
N TRP A 168 -0.38 23.69 1.47
CA TRP A 168 -1.35 23.97 0.41
C TRP A 168 -2.78 23.63 0.84
N LEU A 169 -2.97 22.50 1.53
CA LEU A 169 -4.27 22.09 2.06
C LEU A 169 -4.80 23.09 3.08
N GLU A 170 -3.96 23.60 3.98
CA GLU A 170 -4.32 24.63 4.95
C GLU A 170 -4.85 25.89 4.25
N LYS A 171 -4.14 26.35 3.21
CA LYS A 171 -4.56 27.52 2.42
C LYS A 171 -5.90 27.31 1.69
N LYS A 172 -6.22 26.07 1.29
CA LYS A 172 -7.42 25.75 0.49
C LYS A 172 -8.62 25.33 1.31
N TYR A 173 -8.40 24.68 2.45
CA TYR A 173 -9.42 24.02 3.26
C TYR A 173 -9.49 24.56 4.69
N GLY A 174 -8.60 25.49 5.09
CA GLY A 174 -8.53 26.03 6.44
C GLY A 174 -7.82 25.08 7.41
N GLU A 175 -8.03 25.30 8.70
CA GLU A 175 -7.38 24.58 9.81
C GLU A 175 -7.61 23.06 9.76
N ASP A 176 -8.78 22.61 9.27
CA ASP A 176 -9.12 21.19 9.11
C ASP A 176 -8.58 20.57 7.81
N GLY A 177 -7.89 21.36 6.99
CA GLY A 177 -7.33 20.96 5.70
C GLY A 177 -6.22 19.91 5.81
N PRO A 178 -5.13 20.20 6.55
CA PRO A 178 -3.94 19.36 6.66
C PRO A 178 -4.21 17.90 7.04
N ILE A 179 -3.32 17.02 6.61
CA ILE A 179 -3.29 15.62 6.98
C ILE A 179 -2.35 15.42 8.17
N ASP A 180 -2.85 14.78 9.22
CA ASP A 180 -2.00 14.28 10.29
C ASP A 180 -1.24 13.03 9.80
N TRP A 181 -0.03 13.24 9.29
CA TRP A 181 0.85 12.17 8.82
C TRP A 181 1.39 11.28 9.96
N ASN A 182 1.33 11.74 11.21
CA ASN A 182 1.76 10.97 12.39
C ASN A 182 0.67 10.04 12.93
N SER A 183 -0.55 10.11 12.38
CA SER A 183 -1.72 9.30 12.77
C SER A 183 -1.56 7.77 12.63
N ILE A 184 -0.49 7.31 11.97
CA ILE A 184 -0.11 5.89 11.90
C ILE A 184 0.49 5.36 13.21
N ASN A 185 0.78 6.25 14.16
CA ASN A 185 1.18 5.90 15.50
C ASN A 185 -0.01 5.93 16.44
N PRO A 186 -0.41 4.78 17.03
CA PRO A 186 -1.52 4.74 17.97
C PRO A 186 -1.27 5.61 19.22
N LYS A 187 0.00 5.83 19.59
CA LYS A 187 0.40 6.69 20.71
C LYS A 187 0.41 8.18 20.39
N ASN A 188 0.54 8.55 19.11
CA ASN A 188 0.61 9.94 18.68
C ASN A 188 -0.67 10.40 18.02
N THR A 189 -1.76 9.63 18.06
CA THR A 189 -3.07 10.13 17.64
C THR A 189 -3.48 11.19 18.66
N PRO A 190 -3.33 12.50 18.38
CA PRO A 190 -3.96 13.46 19.26
C PRO A 190 -5.45 13.24 19.04
N LEU A 191 -6.23 13.30 20.11
CA LEU A 191 -7.63 13.67 20.01
C LEU A 191 -7.68 14.91 19.11
N PHE A 192 -8.05 14.74 17.84
CA PHE A 192 -8.59 15.83 17.04
C PHE A 192 -9.66 16.42 17.96
N LYS A 193 -9.46 17.65 18.45
CA LYS A 193 -10.42 18.32 19.32
C LYS A 193 -11.65 18.67 18.49
N SER A 194 -12.45 17.66 18.16
CA SER A 194 -13.83 17.83 17.74
C SER A 194 -14.64 18.05 19.01
N LYS A 195 -14.99 19.32 19.25
CA LYS A 195 -15.96 19.69 20.27
C LYS A 195 -17.35 19.62 19.63
N ALA A 196 -17.94 18.43 19.54
CA ALA A 196 -19.38 18.19 19.32
C ALA A 196 -19.68 16.71 19.59
N GLN A 197 -19.91 16.35 20.85
CA GLN A 197 -21.23 16.00 21.41
C GLN A 197 -21.84 14.69 20.89
N ALA A 198 -21.84 13.73 21.81
CA ALA A 198 -22.68 12.55 21.81
C ALA A 198 -24.17 12.91 21.78
N SER A 199 -24.94 12.19 20.95
CA SER A 199 -26.30 11.78 21.30
C SER A 199 -26.67 10.49 20.55
N THR A 200 -26.87 9.45 21.36
CA THR A 200 -27.89 8.39 21.29
C THR A 200 -28.10 7.57 20.01
N SER A 201 -27.63 6.33 20.11
CA SER A 201 -28.29 5.06 19.74
C SER A 201 -29.75 5.15 19.27
N THR A 202 -30.00 4.65 18.05
CA THR A 202 -31.20 3.87 17.74
C THR A 202 -30.91 2.87 16.61
N LYS A 203 -31.44 1.65 16.76
CA LYS A 203 -31.28 0.45 15.91
C LYS A 203 -31.77 0.68 14.45
N PRO A 204 -31.38 -0.20 13.51
CA PRO A 204 -31.61 -0.02 12.07
C PRO A 204 -33.04 -0.42 11.67
N ALA A 205 -33.68 0.42 10.85
CA ALA A 205 -34.89 0.09 10.13
C ALA A 205 -34.54 -0.24 8.67
N THR A 206 -35.04 -1.38 8.23
CA THR A 206 -35.11 -1.88 6.86
C THR A 206 -35.92 -0.95 5.96
N LEU A 207 -35.50 -0.77 4.71
CA LEU A 207 -36.39 -0.50 3.58
C LEU A 207 -35.68 -0.91 2.28
N ALA A 208 -36.33 -1.83 1.59
CA ALA A 208 -36.05 -2.25 0.23
C ALA A 208 -36.72 -1.28 -0.77
N ASP A 209 -36.27 -1.38 -2.02
CA ASP A 209 -36.95 -1.04 -3.28
C ASP A 209 -37.33 0.44 -3.54
N ASP A 210 -36.62 1.05 -4.49
CA ASP A 210 -37.18 1.73 -5.67
C ASP A 210 -36.05 2.43 -6.46
N ILE A 211 -35.59 1.80 -7.54
CA ILE A 211 -34.78 2.42 -8.60
C ILE A 211 -35.66 2.44 -9.85
N PRO A 212 -36.06 3.62 -10.37
CA PRO A 212 -36.72 3.68 -11.67
C PRO A 212 -35.72 3.46 -12.81
N ASP A 213 -36.04 2.51 -13.68
CA ASP A 213 -35.41 2.25 -14.98
C ASP A 213 -35.72 3.37 -15.98
N GLU A 214 -34.67 4.01 -16.50
CA GLU A 214 -34.55 4.75 -17.78
C GLU A 214 -33.19 5.47 -17.68
N ILE A 215 -32.16 5.27 -18.52
CA ILE A 215 -32.11 5.33 -19.97
C ILE A 215 -30.91 4.47 -20.40
N ALA A 216 -31.17 3.31 -20.99
CA ALA A 216 -30.23 2.62 -21.85
C ALA A 216 -30.65 2.92 -23.29
N GLU A 217 -29.71 3.47 -24.07
CA GLU A 217 -29.59 3.47 -25.55
C GLU A 217 -29.16 4.84 -26.09
N LYS A 218 -27.86 4.93 -26.32
CA LYS A 218 -27.22 5.44 -27.54
C LYS A 218 -25.74 5.61 -27.23
N PHE A 219 -24.89 4.82 -27.86
CA PHE A 219 -23.61 5.22 -28.48
C PHE A 219 -22.89 3.95 -28.94
N GLU A 220 -23.46 3.31 -29.96
CA GLU A 220 -22.66 2.59 -30.96
C GLU A 220 -22.44 3.59 -32.10
N ASP A 221 -21.22 4.11 -32.20
CA ASP A 221 -20.47 4.25 -33.44
C ASP A 221 -19.19 5.08 -33.26
N LYS A 222 -18.11 4.54 -33.86
CA LYS A 222 -16.76 5.09 -34.09
C LYS A 222 -15.70 4.84 -33.02
N ILE A 223 -15.24 3.59 -32.98
CA ILE A 223 -13.83 3.26 -32.74
C ILE A 223 -13.17 3.19 -34.11
N ASP A 224 -12.37 4.21 -34.45
CA ASP A 224 -11.31 4.14 -35.47
C ASP A 224 -10.39 5.34 -35.28
N ASN A 225 -9.33 5.14 -34.48
CA ASN A 225 -7.97 5.61 -34.77
C ASN A 225 -7.02 5.13 -33.67
N GLU A 226 -6.45 3.95 -33.88
CA GLU A 226 -5.11 3.65 -33.39
C GLU A 226 -4.12 4.64 -34.02
N LYS A 227 -3.45 5.43 -33.18
CA LYS A 227 -1.99 5.67 -33.26
C LYS A 227 -1.54 6.49 -32.06
N ASP A 228 -0.37 6.09 -31.57
CA ASP A 228 0.51 6.78 -30.62
C ASP A 228 0.14 6.71 -29.13
N VAL A 229 0.23 5.49 -28.59
CA VAL A 229 0.64 5.29 -27.19
C VAL A 229 2.19 5.26 -27.17
N PRO A 230 2.89 6.21 -26.53
CA PRO A 230 4.34 6.15 -26.47
C PRO A 230 4.80 4.97 -25.59
N SER A 231 5.61 4.07 -26.15
CA SER A 231 6.35 3.04 -25.42
C SER A 231 7.37 3.71 -24.51
N LEU A 232 7.17 3.60 -23.19
CA LEU A 232 8.09 4.05 -22.15
C LEU A 232 8.53 2.84 -21.31
N ASP A 233 9.10 1.84 -21.99
CA ASP A 233 9.26 0.50 -21.41
C ASP A 233 10.60 0.31 -20.65
N ASP A 234 11.67 1.01 -21.05
CA ASP A 234 13.02 0.73 -20.54
C ASP A 234 13.25 1.21 -19.09
N ASP A 235 12.78 2.40 -18.73
CA ASP A 235 12.91 2.92 -17.37
C ASP A 235 11.99 2.21 -16.38
N GLU A 236 10.87 1.69 -16.88
CA GLU A 236 9.91 0.97 -16.06
C GLU A 236 10.48 -0.41 -15.72
N GLU A 237 10.94 -1.20 -16.70
CA GLU A 237 11.53 -2.53 -16.49
C GLU A 237 12.70 -2.55 -15.49
N ALA A 238 13.58 -1.55 -15.52
CA ALA A 238 14.70 -1.46 -14.58
C ALA A 238 14.26 -1.22 -13.13
N LEU A 239 13.20 -0.43 -12.89
CA LEU A 239 12.62 -0.28 -11.54
C LEU A 239 11.88 -1.56 -11.11
N ARG A 240 11.28 -2.30 -12.06
CA ARG A 240 10.49 -3.53 -11.84
C ARG A 240 11.35 -4.70 -11.34
N GLU A 241 12.41 -5.06 -12.05
CA GLU A 241 13.30 -6.17 -11.62
C GLU A 241 13.90 -5.89 -10.25
N ALA A 242 14.16 -4.61 -10.01
CA ALA A 242 14.90 -4.17 -8.85
C ALA A 242 14.00 -4.15 -7.59
N GLU A 243 12.73 -3.72 -7.65
CA GLU A 243 11.79 -3.83 -6.52
C GLU A 243 11.55 -5.31 -6.14
N ALA A 244 11.44 -6.20 -7.13
CA ALA A 244 11.32 -7.64 -6.92
C ALA A 244 12.56 -8.26 -6.25
N LEU A 245 13.75 -7.85 -6.68
CA LEU A 245 15.03 -8.25 -6.07
C LEU A 245 15.15 -7.75 -4.63
N GLU A 246 14.72 -6.51 -4.37
CA GLU A 246 14.78 -5.93 -3.04
C GLU A 246 13.85 -6.64 -2.05
N GLU A 247 12.63 -6.98 -2.48
CA GLU A 247 11.70 -7.79 -1.68
C GLU A 247 12.18 -9.22 -1.46
N SER A 248 12.84 -9.82 -2.45
CA SER A 248 13.45 -11.16 -2.32
C SER A 248 14.58 -11.15 -1.28
N ASN A 249 15.37 -10.07 -1.23
CA ASN A 249 16.46 -9.88 -0.27
C ASN A 249 15.95 -9.56 1.14
N ALA A 250 14.84 -8.82 1.28
CA ALA A 250 14.17 -8.63 2.57
C ALA A 250 13.70 -9.96 3.19
N LYS A 251 13.19 -10.89 2.38
CA LYS A 251 12.80 -12.25 2.81
C LYS A 251 14.02 -13.12 3.21
N LYS A 252 15.15 -13.00 2.50
CA LYS A 252 16.40 -13.68 2.86
C LYS A 252 17.02 -13.14 4.16
N GLY A 253 16.90 -11.84 4.42
CA GLY A 253 17.32 -11.20 5.67
C GLY A 253 16.53 -11.71 6.89
N ALA A 254 15.21 -11.83 6.76
CA ALA A 254 14.34 -12.36 7.81
C ALA A 254 14.67 -13.82 8.20
N LYS A 255 15.03 -14.67 7.22
CA LYS A 255 15.50 -16.06 7.48
C LYS A 255 16.89 -16.14 8.13
N LYS A 256 17.72 -15.09 8.01
CA LYS A 256 19.08 -15.04 8.59
C LYS A 256 19.09 -14.60 10.05
N GLU A 257 18.09 -13.83 10.49
CA GLU A 257 17.92 -13.47 11.91
C GLU A 257 17.33 -14.61 12.75
N THR A 258 16.55 -15.53 12.15
CA THR A 258 16.05 -16.73 12.84
C THR A 258 17.01 -17.92 12.88
N SER A 259 18.14 -17.87 12.16
CA SER A 259 19.10 -18.99 12.07
C SER A 259 20.36 -18.81 12.93
N LYS A 260 20.45 -17.75 13.74
CA LYS A 260 21.54 -17.56 14.73
C LYS A 260 21.27 -18.28 16.06
N ALA A 261 20.72 -19.49 16.02
CA ALA A 261 20.61 -20.39 17.17
C ALA A 261 20.36 -21.84 16.71
N LYS A 262 21.38 -22.50 16.14
CA LYS A 262 21.66 -23.94 16.33
C LYS A 262 22.90 -24.34 15.53
N GLY A 263 23.76 -25.10 16.21
CA GLY A 263 25.06 -25.54 15.71
C GLY A 263 24.97 -26.61 14.62
N LYS A 264 26.09 -26.67 13.90
CA LYS A 264 26.54 -27.64 12.89
C LYS A 264 25.98 -29.06 13.04
N GLU A 265 25.43 -29.60 11.96
CA GLU A 265 25.60 -31.01 11.60
C GLU A 265 25.64 -31.20 10.07
N LYS A 266 26.31 -32.26 9.64
CA LYS A 266 26.93 -32.50 8.32
C LYS A 266 25.96 -32.81 7.18
N ALA A 267 26.41 -32.49 5.97
CA ALA A 267 25.78 -32.76 4.68
C ALA A 267 25.67 -34.26 4.33
N LYS A 268 24.54 -34.64 3.71
CA LYS A 268 24.40 -35.77 2.79
C LYS A 268 23.56 -35.32 1.58
N LYS A 269 23.98 -35.77 0.39
CA LYS A 269 23.33 -35.57 -0.92
C LYS A 269 22.07 -36.45 -1.01
N GLU A 270 21.00 -35.90 -1.58
CA GLU A 270 19.86 -36.67 -2.10
C GLU A 270 19.49 -36.14 -3.51
N GLU A 271 19.16 -37.08 -4.39
CA GLU A 271 18.77 -36.92 -5.80
C GLU A 271 17.29 -36.52 -5.94
N PRO A 272 16.85 -35.98 -7.10
CA PRO A 272 15.51 -35.41 -7.23
C PRO A 272 14.45 -36.51 -7.38
N ILE A 273 13.39 -36.41 -6.57
CA ILE A 273 12.17 -37.21 -6.71
C ILE A 273 11.19 -36.37 -7.54
N GLU A 274 10.63 -36.97 -8.60
CA GLU A 274 9.53 -36.44 -9.39
C GLU A 274 8.23 -36.46 -8.58
N ASN A 275 7.47 -35.36 -8.63
CA ASN A 275 6.19 -35.26 -7.96
C ASN A 275 5.10 -35.25 -9.03
N GLU A 276 4.46 -36.41 -9.21
CA GLU A 276 3.20 -36.58 -9.93
C GLU A 276 2.06 -35.88 -9.16
N TYR A 277 1.20 -35.19 -9.90
CA TYR A 277 0.01 -34.55 -9.37
C TYR A 277 -1.04 -35.59 -8.96
N GLY A 278 -1.53 -35.50 -7.72
CA GLY A 278 -2.76 -36.14 -7.27
C GLY A 278 -3.59 -35.11 -6.49
N GLU A 279 -4.78 -34.82 -7.01
CA GLU A 279 -5.82 -34.04 -6.33
C GLU A 279 -6.35 -34.87 -5.16
N ASP A 280 -6.24 -34.36 -3.93
CA ASP A 280 -7.05 -34.80 -2.80
C ASP A 280 -7.32 -33.59 -1.89
N ASP A 281 -8.60 -33.33 -1.63
CA ASP A 281 -9.11 -32.27 -0.78
C ASP A 281 -8.55 -32.37 0.65
N ILE A 282 -7.71 -31.42 1.04
CA ILE A 282 -7.22 -31.30 2.42
C ILE A 282 -8.24 -30.49 3.21
N ASP A 283 -8.93 -31.16 4.14
CA ASP A 283 -9.76 -30.55 5.17
C ASP A 283 -8.86 -29.78 6.17
N TRP A 284 -8.94 -28.45 6.12
CA TRP A 284 -8.08 -27.54 6.87
C TRP A 284 -8.40 -27.49 8.37
N ASP A 285 -9.55 -27.99 8.80
CA ASP A 285 -9.95 -27.95 10.22
C ASP A 285 -9.25 -29.05 11.03
N GLU A 286 -8.92 -30.20 10.43
CA GLU A 286 -8.20 -31.29 11.11
C GLU A 286 -6.69 -30.99 11.26
N ALA A 287 -6.12 -30.20 10.35
CA ALA A 287 -4.72 -29.77 10.41
C ALA A 287 -4.48 -28.72 11.51
N ALA A 288 -5.47 -27.86 11.78
CA ALA A 288 -5.42 -26.87 12.86
C ALA A 288 -5.52 -27.51 14.25
N LEU A 289 -6.34 -28.56 14.41
CA LEU A 289 -6.46 -29.30 15.66
C LEU A 289 -5.17 -30.07 16.02
N LYS A 290 -4.43 -30.55 15.01
CA LYS A 290 -3.13 -31.21 15.21
C LYS A 290 -2.02 -30.22 15.58
N SER A 291 -2.07 -28.96 15.12
CA SER A 291 -1.08 -27.96 15.53
C SER A 291 -1.26 -27.50 16.98
N ASP A 292 -2.50 -27.39 17.45
CA ASP A 292 -2.79 -26.96 18.82
C ASP A 292 -2.38 -28.01 19.86
N GLN A 293 -2.52 -29.31 19.54
CA GLN A 293 -2.01 -30.39 20.39
C GLN A 293 -0.48 -30.40 20.52
N VAL A 294 0.25 -30.12 19.44
CA VAL A 294 1.73 -30.07 19.46
C VAL A 294 2.22 -28.87 20.28
N GLU A 295 1.48 -27.76 20.28
CA GLU A 295 1.82 -26.57 21.06
C GLU A 295 1.53 -26.76 22.56
N GLU A 296 0.45 -27.44 22.95
CA GLU A 296 0.18 -27.79 24.34
C GLU A 296 1.21 -28.78 24.93
N GLU A 297 1.62 -29.80 24.16
CA GLU A 297 2.67 -30.75 24.59
C GLU A 297 4.03 -30.06 24.76
N ALA A 298 4.37 -29.10 23.87
CA ALA A 298 5.60 -28.31 23.99
C ALA A 298 5.59 -27.38 25.20
N ILE A 299 4.42 -26.89 25.63
CA ILE A 299 4.26 -26.06 26.84
C ILE A 299 4.37 -26.93 28.11
N GLN A 300 3.82 -28.14 28.11
CA GLN A 300 3.97 -29.09 29.22
C GLN A 300 5.42 -29.58 29.40
N ALA A 301 6.13 -29.86 28.30
CA ALA A 301 7.55 -30.26 28.33
C ALA A 301 8.48 -29.15 28.87
N LYS A 302 8.09 -27.87 28.76
CA LYS A 302 8.84 -26.74 29.34
C LYS A 302 8.57 -26.56 30.83
N LYS A 303 7.37 -26.89 31.33
CA LYS A 303 7.01 -26.80 32.76
C LYS A 303 7.70 -27.87 33.61
N THR A 304 7.94 -29.06 33.08
CA THR A 304 8.62 -30.15 33.81
C THR A 304 10.14 -29.95 33.93
N ARG A 305 10.75 -29.19 33.01
CA ARG A 305 12.20 -28.90 33.00
C ARG A 305 12.65 -27.81 34.00
N GLY A 306 11.72 -27.09 34.62
CA GLY A 306 12.02 -25.97 35.53
C GLY A 306 12.11 -26.31 37.02
N ARG A 307 11.91 -27.58 37.42
CA ARG A 307 11.73 -27.95 38.85
C ARG A 307 12.83 -28.84 39.44
N GLY A 308 13.99 -28.92 38.79
CA GLY A 308 15.14 -29.71 39.27
C GLY A 308 16.42 -28.88 39.33
N LYS A 309 16.47 -27.89 40.23
CA LYS A 309 17.71 -27.29 40.75
C LYS A 309 17.38 -26.53 42.05
N LYS A 310 17.38 -27.30 43.15
CA LYS A 310 17.68 -26.83 44.51
C LYS A 310 18.69 -27.81 45.08
#